data_AF-A0A9E4ZPL8-F1
#
_entry.id   AF-A0A9E4ZPL8-F1
#
_cell.length_a   1.000
_cell.length_b   1.000
_cell.length_c   1.000
_cell.angle_alpha   90.00
_cell.angle_beta   90.00
_cell.angle_gamma   90.00
#
_symmetry.space_group_name_H-M   'P 1'
#
loop_
_entity.id
_entity.type
_entity.pdbx_description
1 polymer ?
#
loop_
_entity_poly.entity_id
_entity_poly.type
_entity_poly.pdbx_seq_one_letter_code
_entity_poly.pdbx_strand_id
1 'polypeptide(L)'
;MEYIQIQDIDQMYDNLERTKGLAKTVNAKIDGKIIDITAPDTPQTYVSETDGIIYINGNDWKMITTVFEDVKEEALLKLKRFIRAEGGRIPSDPTERIIGVDEAKRVQEAKAYFYALKDGKRYEVGIHYRIFMPYPERGRNGFVEIALYTQE
;
A
#
# COMPACT_ATOMS: atom_id res chain seq x y z
N MET A 1 -25.44 -6.02 -7.29
CA MET A 1 -24.02 -6.30 -7.01
C MET A 1 -23.39 -6.66 -8.33
N GLU A 2 -22.66 -5.71 -8.93
CA GLU A 2 -21.89 -5.97 -10.14
C GLU A 2 -20.64 -6.77 -9.78
N TYR A 3 -20.50 -7.94 -10.38
CA TYR A 3 -19.27 -8.71 -10.31
C TYR A 3 -18.34 -8.14 -11.37
N ILE A 4 -17.31 -7.38 -10.95
CA ILE A 4 -16.21 -7.00 -11.85
C ILE A 4 -15.65 -8.30 -12.43
N GLN A 5 -15.70 -8.44 -13.76
CA GLN A 5 -15.27 -9.67 -14.42
C GLN A 5 -13.74 -9.82 -14.30
N ILE A 6 -13.30 -11.07 -14.19
CA ILE A 6 -11.88 -11.44 -13.95
C ILE A 6 -10.95 -10.79 -14.99
N GLN A 7 -11.40 -10.65 -16.24
CA GLN A 7 -10.64 -10.02 -17.33
C GLN A 7 -10.38 -8.52 -17.12
N ASP A 8 -11.30 -7.78 -16.51
CA ASP A 8 -11.15 -6.33 -16.33
C ASP A 8 -10.04 -6.00 -15.33
N ILE A 9 -9.85 -6.83 -14.30
CA ILE A 9 -8.84 -6.61 -13.27
C ILE A 9 -7.46 -6.97 -13.83
N ASP A 10 -7.33 -8.08 -14.57
CA ASP A 10 -6.10 -8.46 -15.29
C ASP A 10 -5.69 -7.43 -16.35
N GLN A 11 -6.65 -6.75 -16.97
CA GLN A 11 -6.37 -5.68 -17.92
C GLN A 11 -6.04 -4.33 -17.23
N MET A 12 -6.67 -4.00 -16.10
CA MET A 12 -6.25 -2.89 -15.23
C MET A 12 -4.82 -3.11 -14.69
N TYR A 13 -4.52 -4.35 -14.32
CA TYR A 13 -3.24 -4.85 -13.81
C TYR A 13 -2.09 -4.63 -14.82
N ASP A 14 -2.28 -4.95 -16.10
CA ASP A 14 -1.28 -4.74 -17.16
C ASP A 14 -1.10 -3.26 -17.54
N ASN A 15 -2.19 -2.47 -17.46
CA ASN A 15 -2.15 -1.07 -17.83
C ASN A 15 -1.39 -0.21 -16.81
N LEU A 16 -1.47 -0.52 -15.52
CA LEU A 16 -0.75 0.18 -14.45
C LEU A 16 0.77 -0.04 -14.56
N GLU A 17 1.19 -1.28 -14.84
CA GLU A 17 2.60 -1.63 -15.04
C GLU A 17 3.19 -0.95 -16.31
N ARG A 18 2.37 -0.71 -17.35
CA ARG A 18 2.80 -0.04 -18.60
C ARG A 18 2.85 1.48 -18.55
N THR A 19 2.09 2.14 -17.67
CA THR A 19 1.91 3.61 -17.73
C THR A 19 2.88 4.43 -16.87
N LYS A 20 3.60 3.83 -15.91
CA LYS A 20 4.34 4.60 -14.88
C LYS A 20 5.82 4.95 -15.16
N GLY A 21 6.34 4.74 -16.37
CA GLY A 21 7.73 5.13 -16.70
C GLY A 21 8.79 4.36 -15.87
N LEU A 22 10.00 4.93 -15.71
CA LEU A 22 11.05 4.33 -14.86
C LEU A 22 10.48 4.14 -13.45
N ALA A 23 10.23 2.90 -13.05
CA ALA A 23 9.63 2.56 -11.78
C ALA A 23 10.60 1.73 -10.95
N LYS A 24 10.63 1.98 -9.64
CA LYS A 24 11.44 1.23 -8.69
C LYS A 24 10.60 0.13 -8.07
N THR A 25 11.15 -1.07 -7.97
CA THR A 25 10.53 -2.17 -7.23
C THR A 25 11.07 -2.23 -5.81
N VAL A 26 10.19 -2.39 -4.83
CA VAL A 26 10.53 -2.70 -3.43
C VAL A 26 9.88 -4.02 -3.00
N ASN A 27 10.61 -4.80 -2.21
CA ASN A 27 10.26 -6.17 -1.85
C ASN A 27 9.61 -6.18 -0.47
N ALA A 28 8.28 -6.09 -0.42
CA ALA A 28 7.56 -6.11 0.85
C ALA A 28 7.23 -7.55 1.28
N LYS A 29 7.00 -7.76 2.58
CA LYS A 29 6.71 -9.08 3.14
C LYS A 29 5.27 -9.17 3.61
N ILE A 30 4.62 -10.29 3.30
CA ILE A 30 3.32 -10.68 3.84
C ILE A 30 3.33 -12.19 4.14
N ASP A 31 3.02 -12.58 5.37
CA ASP A 31 3.02 -13.97 5.84
C ASP A 31 4.30 -14.75 5.49
N GLY A 32 5.46 -14.08 5.61
CA GLY A 32 6.77 -14.66 5.28
C GLY A 32 7.07 -14.79 3.78
N LYS A 33 6.14 -14.40 2.90
CA LYS A 33 6.32 -14.35 1.44
C LYS A 33 6.69 -12.94 1.01
N ILE A 34 7.49 -12.85 -0.04
CA ILE A 34 7.89 -11.58 -0.65
C ILE A 34 6.89 -11.23 -1.76
N ILE A 35 6.46 -9.97 -1.79
CA ILE A 35 5.71 -9.40 -2.90
C ILE A 35 6.42 -8.15 -3.43
N ASP A 36 6.44 -8.04 -4.75
CA ASP A 36 7.07 -6.91 -5.44
C ASP A 36 6.06 -5.76 -5.57
N ILE A 37 6.40 -4.63 -4.98
CA ILE A 37 5.62 -3.38 -5.05
C ILE A 37 6.34 -2.41 -5.96
N THR A 38 5.65 -1.96 -6.99
CA THR A 38 6.17 -0.97 -7.94
C THR A 38 5.85 0.44 -7.44
N ALA A 39 6.86 1.28 -7.31
CA ALA A 39 6.74 2.69 -6.98
C ALA A 39 7.20 3.56 -8.15
N PRO A 40 6.53 4.69 -8.43
CA PRO A 40 7.02 5.65 -9.42
C PRO A 40 8.39 6.21 -9.01
N ASP A 41 9.30 6.35 -9.96
CA ASP A 41 10.56 7.07 -9.73
C ASP A 41 10.30 8.58 -9.84
N THR A 42 10.66 9.33 -8.80
CA THR A 42 10.50 10.78 -8.79
C THR A 42 11.75 11.44 -8.24
N PRO A 43 12.26 12.55 -8.83
CA PRO A 43 13.57 13.12 -8.47
C PRO A 43 13.73 13.62 -7.02
N GLN A 44 12.64 13.68 -6.24
CA GLN A 44 12.61 14.26 -4.90
C GLN A 44 11.93 13.38 -3.85
N THR A 45 11.49 12.17 -4.23
CA THR A 45 10.91 11.19 -3.32
C THR A 45 11.61 9.86 -3.53
N TYR A 46 11.94 9.21 -2.43
CA TYR A 46 12.58 7.92 -2.37
C TYR A 46 11.65 6.92 -1.71
N VAL A 47 11.51 5.76 -2.35
CA VAL A 47 10.80 4.60 -1.79
C VAL A 47 11.81 3.50 -1.49
N SER A 48 11.84 3.00 -0.27
CA SER A 48 12.68 1.87 0.15
C SER A 48 11.89 0.89 0.99
N GLU A 49 12.45 -0.29 1.19
CA GLU A 49 11.94 -1.28 2.13
C GLU A 49 13.03 -1.64 3.14
N THR A 50 12.63 -1.84 4.39
CA THR A 50 13.48 -2.37 5.47
C THR A 50 12.60 -3.16 6.43
N ASP A 51 12.97 -4.40 6.70
CA ASP A 51 12.29 -5.31 7.64
C ASP A 51 10.77 -5.48 7.42
N GLY A 52 10.35 -5.48 6.15
CA GLY A 52 8.97 -5.60 5.71
C GLY A 52 8.19 -4.28 5.71
N ILE A 53 8.83 -3.16 6.06
CA ILE A 53 8.24 -1.83 6.09
C ILE A 53 8.72 -1.04 4.88
N ILE A 54 7.77 -0.57 4.07
CA ILE A 54 8.03 0.36 2.98
C ILE A 54 8.07 1.78 3.55
N TYR A 55 9.11 2.52 3.23
CA TYR A 55 9.31 3.92 3.59
C TYR A 55 9.20 4.80 2.35
N ILE A 56 8.42 5.87 2.44
CA ILE A 56 8.32 6.91 1.42
C ILE A 56 8.76 8.23 2.06
N ASN A 57 9.87 8.77 1.60
CA ASN A 57 10.50 9.97 2.15
C ASN A 57 10.95 10.89 1.02
N GLY A 58 11.08 12.18 1.28
CA GLY A 58 11.46 13.15 0.26
C GLY A 58 11.56 14.56 0.80
N ASN A 59 11.75 15.52 -0.11
CA ASN A 59 11.84 16.94 0.23
C ASN A 59 10.55 17.72 -0.06
N ASP A 60 9.63 17.16 -0.84
CA ASP A 60 8.34 17.78 -1.16
C ASP A 60 7.20 16.92 -0.59
N TRP A 61 6.45 17.47 0.36
CA TRP A 61 5.33 16.80 0.99
C TRP A 61 4.24 16.38 -0.01
N LYS A 62 3.96 17.23 -1.00
CA LYS A 62 2.94 16.94 -2.01
C LYS A 62 3.36 15.74 -2.85
N MET A 63 4.63 15.69 -3.25
CA MET A 63 5.17 14.54 -3.99
C MET A 63 5.15 13.26 -3.15
N ILE A 64 5.50 13.34 -1.87
CA ILE A 64 5.42 12.20 -0.94
C ILE A 64 3.99 11.67 -0.87
N THR A 65 2.99 12.54 -0.72
CA THR A 65 1.58 12.12 -0.66
C THR A 65 1.10 11.52 -1.97
N THR A 66 1.52 12.05 -3.13
CA THR A 66 1.18 11.45 -4.43
C THR A 66 1.78 10.06 -4.58
N VAL A 67 3.08 9.90 -4.29
CA VAL A 67 3.77 8.61 -4.34
C VAL A 67 3.18 7.62 -3.34
N PHE A 68 2.75 8.10 -2.16
CA PHE A 68 2.03 7.27 -1.20
C PHE A 68 0.74 6.71 -1.75
N GLU A 69 -0.11 7.52 -2.38
CA GLU A 69 -1.35 7.03 -2.99
C GLU A 69 -1.05 6.01 -4.09
N ASP A 70 -0.05 6.25 -4.94
CA ASP A 70 0.40 5.31 -5.97
C ASP A 70 0.87 3.97 -5.38
N VAL A 71 1.67 3.99 -4.31
CA VAL A 71 2.18 2.79 -3.63
C VAL A 71 1.08 2.08 -2.87
N LYS A 72 0.14 2.81 -2.25
CA LYS A 72 -1.04 2.25 -1.57
C LYS A 72 -1.91 1.47 -2.56
N GLU A 73 -2.21 2.06 -3.70
CA GLU A 73 -2.99 1.40 -4.75
C GLU A 73 -2.28 0.14 -5.24
N GLU A 74 -1.00 0.24 -5.60
CA GLU A 74 -0.19 -0.90 -6.05
C GLU A 74 -0.13 -2.01 -4.99
N ALA A 75 0.07 -1.67 -3.71
CA ALA A 75 0.11 -2.65 -2.64
C ALA A 75 -1.21 -3.41 -2.50
N LEU A 76 -2.34 -2.70 -2.45
CA LEU A 76 -3.67 -3.32 -2.40
C LEU A 76 -3.92 -4.19 -3.64
N LEU A 77 -3.46 -3.75 -4.80
CA LEU A 77 -3.57 -4.45 -6.07
C LEU A 77 -2.79 -5.78 -6.06
N LYS A 78 -1.53 -5.75 -5.62
CA LYS A 78 -0.65 -6.93 -5.47
C LYS A 78 -1.16 -7.87 -4.38
N LEU A 79 -1.72 -7.36 -3.29
CA LEU A 79 -2.36 -8.17 -2.24
C LEU A 79 -3.57 -8.94 -2.77
N LYS A 80 -4.41 -8.32 -3.61
CA LYS A 80 -5.52 -9.03 -4.27
C LYS A 80 -5.01 -10.17 -5.16
N ARG A 81 -3.93 -9.93 -5.92
CA ARG A 81 -3.30 -10.99 -6.75
C ARG A 81 -2.76 -12.12 -5.87
N PHE A 82 -2.07 -11.78 -4.78
CA PHE A 82 -1.54 -12.73 -3.81
C PHE A 82 -2.64 -13.65 -3.27
N ILE A 83 -3.75 -13.09 -2.78
CA ILE A 83 -4.87 -13.88 -2.23
C ILE A 83 -5.47 -14.81 -3.29
N ARG A 84 -5.63 -14.35 -4.54
CA ARG A 84 -6.13 -15.18 -5.64
C ARG A 84 -5.19 -16.32 -5.98
N ALA A 85 -3.89 -16.06 -6.06
CA ALA A 85 -2.87 -17.08 -6.32
C ALA A 85 -2.85 -18.14 -5.20
N GLU A 86 -3.17 -17.74 -3.98
CA GLU A 86 -3.31 -18.61 -2.81
C GLU A 86 -4.67 -19.35 -2.73
N GLY A 87 -5.51 -19.26 -3.77
CA GLY A 87 -6.82 -19.92 -3.85
C GLY A 87 -7.95 -19.22 -3.07
N GLY A 88 -7.71 -18.01 -2.56
CA GLY A 88 -8.69 -17.23 -1.81
C GLY A 88 -9.69 -16.50 -2.72
N ARG A 89 -10.83 -16.10 -2.12
CA ARG A 89 -11.86 -15.26 -2.75
C ARG A 89 -11.90 -13.89 -2.10
N ILE A 90 -12.22 -12.85 -2.86
CA ILE A 90 -12.24 -11.46 -2.38
C ILE A 90 -13.68 -10.93 -2.48
N PRO A 91 -14.48 -11.02 -1.41
CA PRO A 91 -15.87 -10.58 -1.43
C PRO A 91 -16.09 -9.07 -1.29
N SER A 92 -15.05 -8.27 -1.06
CA SER A 92 -15.22 -6.84 -0.75
C SER A 92 -14.21 -5.95 -1.47
N ASP A 93 -14.61 -4.71 -1.70
CA ASP A 93 -13.71 -3.64 -2.10
C ASP A 93 -12.83 -3.16 -0.94
N PRO A 94 -11.69 -2.51 -1.24
CA PRO A 94 -10.86 -1.89 -0.23
C PRO A 94 -11.64 -0.83 0.55
N THR A 95 -11.48 -0.84 1.86
CA THR A 95 -12.00 0.14 2.81
C THR A 95 -10.82 0.75 3.55
N GLU A 96 -10.92 2.04 3.88
CA GLU A 96 -9.91 2.76 4.64
C GLU A 96 -10.46 3.20 5.99
N ARG A 97 -9.63 3.08 7.04
CA ARG A 97 -10.01 3.43 8.41
C ARG A 97 -8.84 4.07 9.15
N ILE A 98 -9.09 5.25 9.73
CA ILE A 98 -8.18 5.89 10.68
C ILE A 98 -8.20 5.10 12.00
N ILE A 99 -7.01 4.75 12.48
CA ILE A 99 -6.78 4.01 13.73
C ILE A 99 -6.48 4.99 14.86
N GLY A 100 -5.66 6.02 14.59
CA GLY A 100 -5.27 6.99 15.59
C GLY A 100 -4.64 8.26 15.00
N VAL A 101 -4.68 9.33 15.79
CA VAL A 101 -4.02 10.61 15.49
C VAL A 101 -3.30 11.07 16.74
N ASP A 102 -1.98 11.30 16.62
CA ASP A 102 -1.16 11.94 17.65
C ASP A 102 -0.82 13.36 17.15
N GLU A 103 -1.59 14.35 17.61
CA GLU A 103 -1.40 15.75 17.21
C GLU A 103 -0.05 16.31 17.65
N ALA A 104 0.44 15.90 18.82
CA ALA A 104 1.71 16.36 19.37
C ALA A 104 2.90 15.90 18.51
N LYS A 105 2.85 14.66 18.02
CA LYS A 105 3.87 14.11 17.11
C LYS A 105 3.59 14.39 15.64
N ARG A 106 2.38 14.87 15.33
CA ARG A 106 1.80 15.05 14.00
C ARG A 106 1.84 13.76 13.19
N VAL A 107 1.31 12.69 13.77
CA VAL A 107 1.25 11.36 13.14
C VAL A 107 -0.21 10.92 13.02
N GLN A 108 -0.58 10.44 11.84
CA GLN A 108 -1.84 9.71 11.63
C GLN A 108 -1.52 8.26 11.33
N GLU A 109 -2.22 7.35 11.99
CA GLU A 109 -2.14 5.91 11.77
C GLU A 109 -3.47 5.42 11.20
N ALA A 110 -3.41 4.62 10.15
CA ALA A 110 -4.58 4.14 9.44
C ALA A 110 -4.31 2.79 8.75
N LYS A 111 -5.39 2.14 8.35
CA LYS A 111 -5.33 0.91 7.55
C LYS A 111 -6.21 1.03 6.31
N ALA A 112 -5.72 0.49 5.21
CA ALA A 112 -6.51 0.25 4.00
C ALA A 112 -6.54 -1.25 3.72
N TYR A 113 -7.73 -1.84 3.65
CA TYR A 113 -7.89 -3.28 3.70
C TYR A 113 -9.14 -3.77 2.98
N PHE A 114 -9.15 -5.04 2.61
CA PHE A 114 -10.32 -5.77 2.14
C PHE A 114 -10.42 -7.10 2.88
N TYR A 115 -11.57 -7.75 2.78
CA TYR A 115 -11.74 -9.09 3.32
C TYR A 115 -11.45 -10.13 2.25
N ALA A 116 -10.76 -11.19 2.65
CA ALA A 116 -10.53 -12.40 1.89
C ALA A 116 -11.21 -13.60 2.57
N LEU A 117 -11.60 -14.59 1.77
CA LEU A 117 -12.13 -15.87 2.23
C LEU A 117 -11.23 -17.00 1.72
N LYS A 118 -10.71 -17.83 2.63
CA LYS A 118 -9.91 -19.01 2.31
C LYS A 118 -10.21 -20.10 3.35
N ASP A 119 -10.37 -21.34 2.90
CA ASP A 119 -10.61 -22.52 3.78
C ASP A 119 -11.78 -22.34 4.77
N GLY A 120 -12.84 -21.64 4.35
CA GLY A 120 -14.02 -21.36 5.20
C GLY A 120 -13.81 -20.28 6.26
N LYS A 121 -12.63 -19.65 6.30
CA LYS A 121 -12.28 -18.55 7.21
C LYS A 121 -12.25 -17.22 6.48
N ARG A 122 -12.49 -16.14 7.23
CA ARG A 122 -12.40 -14.77 6.76
C ARG A 122 -11.13 -14.14 7.31
N TYR A 123 -10.43 -13.42 6.45
CA TYR A 123 -9.20 -12.71 6.78
C TYR A 123 -9.35 -11.25 6.38
N GLU A 124 -8.88 -10.34 7.21
CA GLU A 124 -8.57 -8.97 6.84
C GLU A 124 -7.18 -8.94 6.19
N VAL A 125 -7.09 -8.41 4.97
CA VAL A 125 -5.85 -8.32 4.20
C VAL A 125 -5.68 -6.89 3.75
N GLY A 126 -4.51 -6.31 3.98
CA GLY A 126 -4.32 -4.92 3.64
C GLY A 126 -2.96 -4.38 3.98
N ILE A 127 -2.94 -3.05 4.09
CA ILE A 127 -1.79 -2.29 4.53
C ILE A 127 -2.14 -1.50 5.79
N HIS A 128 -1.20 -1.49 6.71
CA HIS A 128 -1.17 -0.58 7.84
C HIS A 128 -0.16 0.51 7.51
N TYR A 129 -0.51 1.77 7.70
CA TYR A 129 0.38 2.86 7.36
C TYR A 129 0.35 3.99 8.39
N ARG A 130 1.48 4.69 8.49
CA ARG A 130 1.63 5.88 9.32
C ARG A 130 2.09 7.04 8.48
N ILE A 131 1.39 8.16 8.60
CA ILE A 131 1.67 9.41 7.91
C ILE A 131 2.26 10.38 8.94
N PHE A 132 3.57 10.61 8.85
CA PHE A 132 4.28 11.58 9.66
C PHE A 132 4.26 12.91 8.93
N MET A 133 3.41 13.84 9.37
CA MET A 133 3.31 15.15 8.71
C MET A 133 4.59 15.98 8.89
N PRO A 134 4.88 16.89 7.95
CA PRO A 134 6.01 17.81 8.06
C PRO A 134 5.99 18.59 9.38
N TYR A 135 7.17 18.85 9.94
CA TYR A 135 7.36 19.69 11.11
C TYR A 135 8.41 20.77 10.78
N PRO A 136 8.05 21.81 10.00
CA PRO A 136 9.00 22.78 9.45
C PRO A 136 9.81 23.49 10.54
N GLU A 137 9.17 23.81 11.67
CA GLU A 137 9.81 24.46 12.83
C GLU A 137 10.94 23.63 13.46
N ARG A 138 11.01 22.34 13.17
CA ARG A 138 12.05 21.41 13.63
C ARG A 138 12.87 20.83 12.49
N GLY A 139 12.75 21.36 11.27
CA GLY A 139 13.46 20.90 10.08
C GLY A 139 13.11 19.46 9.64
N ARG A 140 11.96 18.93 10.05
CA ARG A 140 11.52 17.57 9.70
C ARG A 140 10.64 17.60 8.45
N ASN A 141 11.08 16.94 7.38
CA ASN A 141 10.21 16.63 6.25
C ASN A 141 9.17 15.58 6.66
N GLY A 142 8.01 15.58 5.99
CA GLY A 142 7.05 14.49 6.20
C GLY A 142 7.56 13.18 5.62
N PHE A 143 7.05 12.05 6.09
CA PHE A 143 7.33 10.73 5.51
C PHE A 143 6.19 9.76 5.81
N VAL A 144 6.17 8.63 5.11
CA VAL A 144 5.17 7.57 5.27
C VAL A 144 5.84 6.22 5.52
N GLU A 145 5.27 5.44 6.43
CA GLU A 145 5.59 4.03 6.65
C GLU A 145 4.39 3.17 6.20
N ILE A 146 4.64 2.04 5.53
CA ILE A 146 3.61 1.09 5.11
C ILE A 146 4.08 -0.33 5.46
N ALA A 147 3.24 -1.10 6.13
CA ALA A 147 3.45 -2.52 6.39
C ALA A 147 2.26 -3.32 5.85
N LEU A 148 2.53 -4.43 5.18
CA LEU A 148 1.49 -5.33 4.71
C LEU A 148 1.06 -6.28 5.84
N TYR A 149 -0.19 -6.73 5.83
CA TYR A 149 -0.65 -7.70 6.81
C TYR A 149 -1.76 -8.63 6.28
N THR A 150 -1.85 -9.79 6.91
CA THR A 150 -3.09 -10.58 7.01
C THR A 150 -3.45 -10.72 8.48
N GLN A 151 -4.74 -10.76 8.78
CA GLN A 151 -5.27 -10.97 10.12
C GLN A 151 -6.55 -11.81 10.02
N GLU A 152 -6.64 -12.91 10.76
CA GLU A 152 -7.88 -13.72 10.86
C GLU A 152 -8.95 -13.01 11.71
#